data_AF-A0A938API3-F1
#
_entry.id   AF-A0A938API3-F1
#
_cell.length_a   1.000
_cell.length_b   1.000
_cell.length_c   1.000
_cell.angle_alpha   90.00
_cell.angle_beta   90.00
_cell.angle_gamma   90.00
#
_symmetry.space_group_name_H-M   'P 1'
#
loop_
_entity.id
_entity.type
_entity.pdbx_description
1 polymer ?
#
loop_
_entity_poly.entity_id
_entity_poly.type
_entity_poly.pdbx_seq_one_letter_code
_entity_poly.pdbx_strand_id
1 'polypeptide(L)'
;MLDELIGWLIGSEDGAAARGPDAGFVVSMAAEIGLQQTGHDKVGLCLQYWVLGMRFPEMRACLRQALGGCRALFNEAARELLIARGIEPREHAVASLAALAVSIVVGCAFQELLDPGWFSREQPLAAVDLVGEAASPAP
;
A
#
# COMPACT_ATOMS: atom_id res chain seq x y z
N MET A 1 -15.90 -13.01 2.84
CA MET A 1 -14.48 -13.39 3.05
C MET A 1 -13.54 -12.84 1.97
N LEU A 2 -13.64 -13.19 0.67
CA LEU A 2 -12.77 -12.55 -0.34
C LEU A 2 -13.07 -11.05 -0.48
N ASP A 3 -14.35 -10.69 -0.53
CA ASP A 3 -14.80 -9.29 -0.58
C ASP A 3 -14.47 -8.52 0.70
N GLU A 4 -14.35 -9.22 1.84
CA GLU A 4 -13.89 -8.62 3.10
C GLU A 4 -12.38 -8.42 3.12
N LEU A 5 -11.62 -9.37 2.57
CA LEU A 5 -10.18 -9.24 2.39
C LEU A 5 -9.88 -8.10 1.44
N ILE A 6 -10.57 -8.04 0.29
CA ILE A 6 -10.48 -6.99 -0.72
C ILE A 6 -10.92 -5.64 -0.13
N GLY A 7 -12.09 -5.57 0.51
CA GLY A 7 -12.59 -4.34 1.14
C GLY A 7 -11.76 -3.85 2.33
N TRP A 8 -10.98 -4.73 2.95
CA TRP A 8 -9.98 -4.32 3.95
C TRP A 8 -8.68 -3.84 3.30
N LEU A 9 -8.17 -4.58 2.31
CA LEU A 9 -6.95 -4.25 1.59
C LEU A 9 -7.07 -2.94 0.78
N ILE A 10 -8.29 -2.60 0.36
CA ILE A 10 -8.62 -1.38 -0.40
C ILE A 10 -8.89 -0.18 0.54
N GLY A 11 -8.90 -0.40 1.87
CA GLY A 11 -9.54 0.54 2.80
C GLY A 11 -11.04 0.57 2.54
N SER A 12 -11.86 0.89 3.54
CA SER A 12 -13.27 1.18 3.24
C SER A 12 -13.34 2.28 2.17
N GLU A 13 -14.33 2.22 1.28
CA GLU A 13 -14.54 3.23 0.21
C GLU A 13 -14.50 4.68 0.76
N ASP A 14 -14.74 4.87 2.07
CA ASP A 14 -14.61 6.13 2.80
C ASP A 14 -13.18 6.68 2.90
N GLY A 15 -12.15 5.82 2.98
CA GLY A 15 -10.75 6.24 2.97
C GLY A 15 -10.34 6.81 1.62
N ALA A 16 -10.95 6.34 0.53
CA ALA A 16 -10.80 6.90 -0.82
C ALA A 16 -11.50 8.25 -0.97
N ALA A 17 -12.71 8.40 -0.43
CA ALA A 17 -13.50 9.62 -0.53
C ALA A 17 -12.97 10.79 0.34
N ALA A 18 -12.23 10.51 1.41
CA ALA A 18 -11.61 11.55 2.25
C ALA A 18 -10.34 12.18 1.63
N ARG A 19 -9.86 11.66 0.50
CA ARG A 19 -8.65 12.12 -0.20
C ARG A 19 -9.02 13.22 -1.20
N GLY A 20 -8.78 14.47 -0.81
CA GLY A 20 -8.76 15.58 -1.77
C GLY A 20 -7.67 15.37 -2.84
N PRO A 21 -7.78 16.03 -4.01
CA PRO A 21 -6.82 15.90 -5.13
C PRO A 21 -5.38 16.33 -4.79
N ASP A 22 -5.13 16.82 -3.58
CA ASP A 22 -3.82 17.31 -3.12
C ASP A 22 -3.16 16.38 -2.06
N ALA A 23 -3.75 15.23 -1.74
CA ALA A 23 -3.18 14.29 -0.78
C ALA A 23 -1.98 13.55 -1.41
N GLY A 24 -0.81 14.20 -1.39
CA GLY A 24 0.42 13.68 -1.98
C GLY A 24 0.71 12.22 -1.61
N PHE A 25 1.45 11.52 -2.47
CA PHE A 25 1.71 10.08 -2.41
C PHE A 25 2.08 9.55 -0.99
N VAL A 26 2.94 10.27 -0.27
CA VAL A 26 3.34 9.91 1.11
C VAL A 26 2.18 10.01 2.11
N VAL A 27 1.34 11.05 1.99
CA VAL A 27 0.14 11.24 2.82
C VAL A 27 -0.85 10.10 2.59
N SER A 28 -1.03 9.70 1.32
CA SER A 28 -1.85 8.54 0.96
C SER A 28 -1.31 7.24 1.58
N MET A 29 0.01 7.03 1.59
CA MET A 29 0.62 5.88 2.26
C MET A 29 0.46 5.93 3.79
N ALA A 30 0.64 7.10 4.41
CA ALA A 30 0.48 7.28 5.85
C ALA A 30 -0.94 6.97 6.33
N ALA A 31 -1.95 7.39 5.56
CA ALA A 31 -3.34 7.08 5.84
C ALA A 31 -3.61 5.57 5.82
N GLU A 32 -3.10 4.86 4.81
CA GLU A 32 -3.29 3.41 4.67
C GLU A 32 -2.57 2.62 5.77
N ILE A 33 -1.34 3.01 6.12
CA ILE A 33 -0.61 2.41 7.26
C ILE A 33 -1.42 2.59 8.56
N GLY A 34 -2.05 3.74 8.76
CA GLY A 34 -2.89 4.02 9.93
C GLY A 34 -4.15 3.14 10.02
N LEU A 35 -4.82 2.88 8.90
CA LEU A 35 -6.05 2.09 8.85
C LEU A 35 -5.82 0.61 9.20
N GLN A 36 -4.68 0.02 8.78
CA GLN A 36 -4.43 -1.41 8.96
C GLN A 36 -4.22 -1.86 10.41
N GLN A 37 -3.87 -0.95 11.33
CA GLN A 37 -3.68 -1.27 12.75
C GLN A 37 -5.00 -1.51 13.52
N THR A 38 -6.15 -1.11 12.98
CA THR A 38 -7.45 -1.41 13.60
C THR A 38 -7.95 -2.83 13.28
N GLY A 39 -7.27 -3.55 12.40
CA GLY A 39 -7.75 -4.80 11.81
C GLY A 39 -6.82 -5.99 12.01
N HIS A 40 -6.31 -6.23 13.22
CA HIS A 40 -5.37 -7.34 13.50
C HIS A 40 -5.88 -8.70 12.98
N ASP A 41 -7.17 -8.99 13.16
CA ASP A 41 -7.81 -10.21 12.67
C ASP A 41 -7.75 -10.33 11.13
N LYS A 42 -7.84 -9.19 10.43
CA LYS A 42 -7.83 -9.13 8.97
C LYS A 42 -6.41 -9.26 8.40
N VAL A 43 -5.42 -8.69 9.08
CA VAL A 43 -4.00 -8.92 8.75
C VAL A 43 -3.64 -10.39 8.93
N GLY A 44 -4.09 -11.01 10.03
CA GLY A 44 -3.91 -12.44 10.28
C GLY A 44 -4.57 -13.30 9.20
N LEU A 45 -5.78 -12.96 8.76
CA LEU A 45 -6.46 -13.62 7.65
C LEU A 45 -5.67 -13.49 6.34
N CYS A 46 -5.16 -12.29 6.03
CA CYS A 46 -4.30 -12.07 4.86
C CYS A 46 -3.06 -12.99 4.86
N LEU A 47 -2.40 -13.13 6.02
CA LEU A 47 -1.26 -14.04 6.18
C LEU A 47 -1.64 -15.51 5.94
N GLN A 48 -2.79 -15.95 6.47
CA GLN A 48 -3.29 -17.32 6.24
C GLN A 48 -3.55 -17.59 4.76
N TYR A 49 -4.19 -16.65 4.07
CA TYR A 49 -4.39 -16.72 2.63
C TYR A 49 -3.06 -16.77 1.87
N TRP A 50 -2.07 -15.98 2.30
CA TRP A 50 -0.73 -15.97 1.71
C TRP A 50 -0.07 -17.35 1.78
N VAL A 51 -0.13 -17.99 2.96
CA VAL A 51 0.38 -19.34 3.17
C VAL A 51 -0.37 -20.37 2.30
N LEU A 52 -1.71 -20.28 2.25
CA LEU A 52 -2.52 -21.17 1.40
C LEU A 52 -2.21 -20.99 -0.09
N GLY A 53 -2.01 -19.75 -0.55
CA GLY A 53 -1.67 -19.42 -1.94
C GLY A 53 -0.36 -20.03 -2.44
N MET A 54 0.53 -20.45 -1.53
CA MET A 54 1.74 -21.20 -1.91
C MET A 54 1.41 -22.59 -2.46
N ARG A 55 0.29 -23.20 -2.01
CA ARG A 55 -0.12 -24.56 -2.37
C ARG A 55 -1.34 -24.59 -3.31
N PHE A 56 -2.27 -23.66 -3.15
CA PHE A 56 -3.55 -23.65 -3.87
C PHE A 56 -3.59 -22.50 -4.89
N PRO A 57 -3.57 -22.78 -6.22
CA PRO A 57 -3.60 -21.77 -7.27
C PRO A 57 -4.79 -20.80 -7.17
N GLU A 58 -5.95 -21.27 -6.73
CA GLU A 58 -7.18 -20.51 -6.57
C GLU A 58 -7.01 -19.42 -5.51
N MET A 59 -6.39 -19.75 -4.37
CA MET A 59 -6.11 -18.78 -3.31
C MET A 59 -5.10 -17.73 -3.77
N ARG A 60 -4.11 -18.14 -4.56
CA ARG A 60 -3.15 -17.21 -5.18
C ARG A 60 -3.80 -16.28 -6.21
N ALA A 61 -4.79 -16.75 -6.97
CA ALA A 61 -5.56 -15.90 -7.88
C ALA A 61 -6.33 -14.83 -7.10
N CYS A 62 -6.96 -15.21 -5.99
CA CYS A 62 -7.66 -14.30 -5.10
C CYS A 62 -6.75 -13.20 -4.53
N LEU A 63 -5.57 -13.58 -4.02
CA LEU A 63 -4.58 -12.63 -3.53
C LEU A 63 -4.09 -11.68 -4.62
N ARG A 64 -3.86 -12.17 -5.83
CA ARG A 64 -3.47 -11.31 -6.97
C ARG A 64 -4.55 -10.30 -7.30
N GLN A 65 -5.81 -10.71 -7.28
CA GLN A 65 -6.94 -9.82 -7.52
C GLN A 65 -7.03 -8.74 -6.44
N ALA A 66 -6.93 -9.12 -5.17
CA ALA A 66 -6.96 -8.18 -4.05
C ALA A 66 -5.80 -7.17 -4.12
N LEU A 67 -4.56 -7.64 -4.30
CA LEU A 67 -3.39 -6.77 -4.46
C LEU A 67 -3.49 -5.89 -5.71
N GLY A 68 -4.11 -6.39 -6.79
CA GLY A 68 -4.41 -5.60 -7.98
C GLY A 68 -5.34 -4.43 -7.68
N GLY A 69 -6.39 -4.67 -6.89
CA GLY A 69 -7.29 -3.63 -6.39
C GLY A 69 -6.58 -2.57 -5.56
N CYS A 70 -5.72 -2.98 -4.62
CA CYS A 70 -4.90 -2.04 -3.84
C CYS A 70 -4.01 -1.17 -4.73
N ARG A 71 -3.32 -1.79 -5.68
CA ARG A 71 -2.42 -1.05 -6.59
C ARG A 71 -3.20 -0.02 -7.40
N ALA A 72 -4.42 -0.36 -7.84
CA ALA A 72 -5.26 0.57 -8.57
C ALA A 72 -5.55 1.86 -7.79
N LEU A 73 -5.69 1.80 -6.46
CA LEU A 73 -5.87 2.98 -5.61
C LEU A 73 -4.66 3.91 -5.61
N PHE A 74 -3.45 3.36 -5.71
CA PHE A 74 -2.21 4.14 -5.70
C PHE A 74 -1.81 4.66 -7.08
N ASN A 75 -2.48 4.24 -8.16
CA ASN A 75 -2.09 4.63 -9.51
C ASN A 75 -2.20 6.15 -9.74
N GLU A 76 -3.25 6.81 -9.23
CA GLU A 76 -3.42 8.25 -9.42
C GLU A 76 -2.35 9.03 -8.64
N ALA A 77 -2.19 8.73 -7.35
CA ALA A 77 -1.16 9.35 -6.51
C ALA A 77 0.26 9.10 -7.05
N ALA A 78 0.52 7.92 -7.64
CA ALA A 78 1.79 7.62 -8.30
C ALA A 78 2.01 8.46 -9.57
N ARG A 79 0.96 8.68 -10.36
CA ARG A 79 1.01 9.55 -11.55
C ARG A 79 1.28 10.99 -11.16
N GLU A 80 0.56 11.51 -10.17
CA GLU A 80 0.74 12.86 -9.64
C GLU A 80 2.16 13.07 -9.10
N LEU A 81 2.70 12.09 -8.38
CA LEU A 81 4.08 12.13 -7.89
C LEU A 81 5.09 12.26 -9.05
N LEU A 82 4.95 11.47 -10.12
CA LEU A 82 5.84 11.55 -11.28
C LEU A 82 5.77 12.92 -11.95
N ILE A 83 4.55 13.44 -12.15
CA ILE A 83 4.33 14.78 -12.72
C ILE A 83 4.98 15.87 -11.86
N ALA A 84 4.78 15.82 -10.54
CA ALA A 84 5.36 16.78 -9.59
C ALA A 84 6.90 16.75 -9.60
N ARG A 85 7.52 15.63 -9.99
CA ARG A 85 8.97 15.46 -10.14
C ARG A 85 9.48 15.79 -11.55
N GLY A 86 8.61 16.25 -12.44
CA GLY A 86 8.97 16.53 -13.84
C GLY A 86 9.27 15.26 -14.67
N ILE A 87 8.81 14.09 -14.20
CA ILE A 87 9.02 12.81 -14.86
C ILE A 87 7.75 12.45 -15.65
N GLU A 88 7.91 12.09 -16.92
CA GLU A 88 6.80 11.61 -17.75
C GLU A 88 6.17 10.34 -17.13
N PRO A 89 4.84 10.33 -16.87
CA PRO A 89 4.19 9.25 -16.14
C PRO A 89 3.92 8.02 -17.03
N ARG A 90 4.98 7.29 -17.39
CA ARG A 90 4.87 6.05 -18.15
C ARG A 90 4.16 4.98 -17.32
N GLU A 91 3.34 4.15 -17.97
CA GLU A 91 2.51 3.15 -17.28
C GLU A 91 3.31 2.20 -16.37
N HIS A 92 4.48 1.73 -16.82
CA HIS A 92 5.33 0.86 -16.01
C HIS A 92 5.87 1.55 -14.75
N ALA A 93 6.16 2.86 -14.82
CA ALA A 93 6.66 3.63 -13.69
C ALA A 93 5.54 3.86 -12.66
N VAL A 94 4.35 4.23 -13.12
CA VAL A 94 3.14 4.34 -12.28
C VAL A 94 2.85 3.01 -11.59
N ALA A 95 2.82 1.91 -12.34
CA ALA A 95 2.56 0.58 -11.80
C ALA A 95 3.63 0.13 -10.79
N SER A 96 4.89 0.50 -11.02
CA SER A 96 6.00 0.18 -10.10
C SER A 96 5.89 0.94 -8.78
N LEU A 97 5.55 2.22 -8.83
CA LEU A 97 5.31 3.03 -7.63
C LEU A 97 4.09 2.55 -6.85
N ALA A 98 2.99 2.23 -7.53
CA ALA A 98 1.81 1.65 -6.90
C ALA A 98 2.12 0.29 -6.24
N ALA A 99 2.90 -0.56 -6.90
CA ALA A 99 3.35 -1.83 -6.32
C ALA A 99 4.24 -1.62 -5.09
N LEU A 100 5.16 -0.66 -5.14
CA LEU A 100 6.03 -0.30 -4.01
C LEU A 100 5.20 0.18 -2.81
N ALA A 101 4.24 1.08 -3.02
CA ALA A 101 3.36 1.57 -1.96
C ALA A 101 2.62 0.42 -1.27
N VAL A 102 1.99 -0.47 -2.06
CA VAL A 102 1.27 -1.64 -1.52
C VAL A 102 2.21 -2.57 -0.76
N SER A 103 3.43 -2.80 -1.25
CA SER A 103 4.42 -3.62 -0.54
C SER A 103 4.81 -3.02 0.80
N ILE A 104 4.98 -1.70 0.89
CA ILE A 104 5.29 -1.01 2.14
C ILE A 104 4.11 -1.11 3.11
N VAL A 105 2.90 -0.80 2.67
CA VAL A 105 1.68 -0.87 3.50
C VAL A 105 1.49 -2.29 4.07
N VAL A 106 1.52 -3.32 3.20
CA VAL A 106 1.35 -4.71 3.63
C VAL A 106 2.49 -5.16 4.54
N GLY A 107 3.73 -4.76 4.26
CA GLY A 107 4.90 -5.05 5.10
C GLY A 107 4.76 -4.45 6.49
N CYS A 108 4.30 -3.20 6.60
CA CYS A 108 4.05 -2.51 7.87
C CYS A 108 2.99 -3.25 8.70
N ALA A 109 1.88 -3.67 8.09
CA ALA A 109 0.86 -4.41 8.81
C ALA A 109 1.35 -5.77 9.31
N PHE A 110 2.18 -6.49 8.53
CA PHE A 110 2.80 -7.71 9.01
C PHE A 110 3.80 -7.46 10.15
N GLN A 111 4.57 -6.38 10.10
CA GLN A 111 5.47 -6.02 11.19
C GLN A 111 4.70 -5.67 12.47
N GLU A 112 3.64 -4.88 12.38
CA GLU A 112 2.75 -4.59 13.51
C GLU A 112 2.14 -5.86 14.10
N LEU A 113 1.68 -6.80 13.24
CA LEU A 113 1.11 -8.07 13.71
C LEU A 113 2.15 -8.94 14.44
N LEU A 114 3.39 -8.96 13.95
CA LEU A 114 4.46 -9.81 14.48
C LEU A 114 5.13 -9.21 15.73
N ASP A 115 5.25 -7.88 15.79
CA ASP A 115 5.92 -7.16 16.87
C ASP A 115 5.22 -5.82 17.17
N PRO A 116 4.03 -5.86 17.80
CA PRO A 116 3.23 -4.66 18.06
C PRO A 116 3.87 -3.71 19.08
N GLY A 117 4.88 -4.15 19.82
CA GLY A 117 5.56 -3.34 20.84
C GLY A 117 6.73 -2.52 20.28
N TRP A 118 7.25 -2.89 19.10
CA TRP A 118 8.49 -2.35 18.57
C TRP A 118 8.31 -1.60 17.24
N PHE A 119 7.26 -1.92 16.48
CA PHE A 119 6.98 -1.23 15.24
C PHE A 119 6.50 0.21 15.49
N SER A 120 7.20 1.19 14.88
CA SER A 120 6.77 2.58 14.86
C SER A 120 6.36 2.99 13.45
N ARG A 121 5.18 3.61 13.32
CA ARG A 121 4.65 4.15 12.05
C ARG A 121 5.54 5.23 11.43
N GLU A 122 6.39 5.85 12.24
CA GLU A 122 7.29 6.92 11.78
C GLU A 122 8.42 6.37 10.91
N GLN A 123 8.86 5.13 11.16
CA GLN A 123 10.02 4.56 10.45
C GLN A 123 9.75 4.29 8.96
N PRO A 124 8.63 3.65 8.57
CA PRO A 124 8.30 3.47 7.15
C PRO A 124 8.07 4.79 6.42
N LEU A 125 7.45 5.78 7.08
CA LEU A 125 7.20 7.09 6.48
C LEU A 125 8.49 7.87 6.26
N ALA A 126 9.38 7.89 7.26
CA ALA A 126 10.71 8.47 7.12
C ALA A 126 11.51 7.79 5.99
N ALA A 127 11.37 6.47 5.82
CA ALA A 127 12.01 5.76 4.72
C ALA A 127 11.43 6.16 3.34
N VAL A 128 10.12 6.37 3.25
CA VAL A 128 9.47 6.86 2.01
C VAL A 128 9.95 8.27 1.68
N ASP A 129 10.03 9.15 2.67
CA ASP A 129 10.55 10.52 2.49
C ASP A 129 12.01 10.50 2.02
N LEU A 130 12.88 9.70 2.66
CA LEU A 130 14.27 9.50 2.25
C LEU A 130 14.42 9.00 0.81
N VAL A 131 13.58 8.04 0.40
CA VAL A 131 13.57 7.55 -1.00
C VAL A 131 13.10 8.66 -1.95
N GLY A 132 12.12 9.46 -1.55
CA GLY A 132 11.65 10.62 -2.29
C GLY A 132 12.72 11.72 -2.44
N GLU A 133 13.55 11.93 -1.42
CA GLU A 133 14.67 12.87 -1.46
C GLU A 133 15.82 12.35 -2.32
N ALA A 134 16.20 11.07 -2.17
CA ALA A 134 17.25 10.44 -2.96
C ALA A 134 16.93 10.36 -4.47
N ALA A 135 15.64 10.35 -4.82
CA ALA A 135 15.18 10.37 -6.20
C ALA A 135 15.12 11.77 -6.83
N SER A 136 15.33 12.85 -6.06
CA SER A 136 15.48 14.20 -6.64
C SER A 136 16.81 14.32 -7.38
N PRO A 137 16.84 14.93 -8.58
CA PRO A 137 18.09 15.26 -9.22
C PRO A 137 18.90 16.20 -8.32
N ALA A 138 20.19 15.91 -8.16
CA ALA A 138 21.12 16.83 -7.50
C ALA A 138 21.10 18.19 -8.22
N PRO A 139 21.21 19.32 -7.49
CA PRO A 139 21.12 20.66 -8.05
C PRO A 139 22.15 20.95 -9.14
#